data_AF-A0A914QRM3-F1
#
_entry.id   AF-A0A914QRM3-F1
#
_cell.length_a   1.000
_cell.length_b   1.000
_cell.length_c   1.000
_cell.angle_alpha   90.00
_cell.angle_beta   90.00
_cell.angle_gamma   90.00
#
_symmetry.space_group_name_H-M   'P 1'
#
loop_
_entity.id
_entity.type
_entity.pdbx_description
1 polymer ?
#
loop_
_entity_poly.entity_id
_entity_poly.type
_entity_poly.pdbx_seq_one_letter_code
_entity_poly.pdbx_strand_id
1 'polypeptide(L)'
;MPHLQSGLRARVAMALPGKPNEVCYCHERDYAPWTGEIHGLSQALMSKSRKQKIFWWLVLIICIFCGIFTTVLVVLEYVEGPTATSTTIKMVNTLEFPTITVCPKVPDAFNFTTILEDIHNLIPDIDEIVARDLISYFIAGSGLENMDMIPYNNISYNKYLNSLYLTWSRGYTPGEFFDRIQV
;
A
#
# COMPACT_ATOMS: atom_id res chain seq x y z
N MET A 1 43.25 -34.59 53.37
CA MET A 1 42.18 -35.07 52.46
C MET A 1 42.51 -34.59 51.05
N PRO A 2 42.40 -35.46 50.03
CA PRO A 2 43.04 -35.32 48.72
C PRO A 2 42.07 -34.75 47.67
N HIS A 3 42.60 -34.23 46.57
CA HIS A 3 42.00 -34.47 45.26
C HIS A 3 43.06 -34.51 44.15
N LEU A 4 43.08 -35.67 43.50
CA LEU A 4 43.77 -36.05 42.27
C LEU A 4 43.57 -35.02 41.14
N GLN A 5 44.60 -34.80 40.34
CA GLN A 5 44.46 -34.85 38.88
C GLN A 5 45.72 -35.40 38.23
N SER A 6 45.55 -36.58 37.63
CA SER A 6 46.51 -37.35 36.86
C SER A 6 46.77 -36.71 35.50
N GLY A 7 48.01 -36.31 35.21
CA GLY A 7 48.45 -35.92 33.87
C GLY A 7 49.28 -37.04 33.23
N LEU A 8 48.64 -37.98 32.55
CA LEU A 8 49.33 -38.99 31.75
C LEU A 8 49.84 -38.32 30.46
N ARG A 9 51.14 -37.98 30.39
CA ARG A 9 51.79 -37.51 29.15
C ARG A 9 51.97 -38.69 28.20
N ALA A 10 51.01 -38.90 27.31
CA ALA A 10 51.18 -39.81 26.18
C ALA A 10 52.21 -39.22 25.21
N ARG A 11 53.38 -39.86 25.08
CA ARG A 11 54.32 -39.58 23.98
C ARG A 11 53.75 -40.25 22.73
N VAL A 12 53.27 -39.43 21.79
CA VAL A 12 52.92 -39.91 20.45
C VAL A 12 54.24 -40.12 19.70
N ALA A 13 54.66 -41.37 19.56
CA ALA A 13 55.74 -41.75 18.67
C ALA A 13 55.18 -41.79 17.24
N MET A 14 55.67 -40.89 16.38
CA MET A 14 55.34 -40.89 14.95
C MET A 14 56.08 -42.06 14.30
N ALA A 15 55.36 -43.13 13.96
CA ALA A 15 55.89 -44.22 13.16
C ALA A 15 55.96 -43.77 11.69
N LEU A 16 57.16 -43.45 11.21
CA LEU A 16 57.39 -43.21 9.79
C LEU A 16 57.40 -44.57 9.05
N PRO A 17 56.67 -44.74 7.94
CA PRO A 17 56.67 -45.98 7.18
C PRO A 17 58.07 -46.26 6.60
N GLY A 18 58.61 -47.45 6.90
CA GLY A 18 59.96 -47.89 6.51
C GLY A 18 60.11 -48.38 5.07
N LYS A 19 59.28 -47.91 4.12
CA LYS A 19 59.45 -48.19 2.69
C LYS A 19 59.72 -46.88 1.95
N PRO A 20 60.66 -46.84 0.99
CA PRO A 20 60.85 -45.66 0.16
C PRO A 20 59.51 -45.34 -0.49
N ASN A 21 59.02 -44.12 -0.24
CA ASN A 21 57.72 -43.65 -0.71
C ASN A 21 57.64 -43.89 -2.22
N GLU A 22 56.72 -44.75 -2.65
CA GLU A 22 56.22 -44.68 -4.01
C GLU A 22 55.73 -43.24 -4.19
N VAL A 23 56.46 -42.47 -4.97
CA VAL A 23 56.09 -41.11 -5.31
C VAL A 23 54.71 -41.20 -5.92
N CYS A 24 53.69 -40.71 -5.21
CA CYS A 24 52.36 -40.60 -5.79
C CYS A 24 52.48 -39.74 -7.04
N TYR A 25 52.26 -40.35 -8.21
CA TYR A 25 52.15 -39.62 -9.46
C TYR A 25 51.06 -38.57 -9.27
N CYS A 26 51.43 -37.29 -9.24
CA CYS A 26 50.48 -36.21 -9.30
C CYS A 26 49.64 -36.43 -10.56
N HIS A 27 48.34 -36.62 -10.41
CA HIS A 27 47.42 -36.65 -11.55
C HIS A 27 47.53 -35.31 -12.26
N GLU A 28 48.24 -35.26 -13.40
CA GLU A 28 48.45 -34.06 -14.23
C GLU A 28 47.14 -33.46 -14.80
N ARG A 29 45.97 -33.96 -14.41
CA ARG A 29 44.65 -33.52 -14.87
C ARG A 29 43.61 -33.40 -13.75
N ASP A 30 44.03 -33.13 -12.52
CA ASP A 30 43.07 -32.85 -11.46
C ASP A 30 42.48 -31.45 -11.62
N TYR A 31 41.15 -31.39 -11.67
CA TYR A 31 40.41 -30.14 -11.68
C TYR A 31 40.55 -29.45 -10.32
N ALA A 32 40.48 -28.12 -10.32
CA ALA A 32 40.61 -27.35 -9.09
C ALA A 32 39.54 -27.75 -8.04
N PRO A 33 39.85 -27.70 -6.73
CA PRO A 33 38.98 -28.23 -5.67
C PRO A 33 37.55 -27.66 -5.67
N TRP A 34 37.39 -26.39 -6.06
CA TRP A 34 36.10 -25.68 -6.13
C TRP A 34 35.13 -26.27 -7.16
N THR A 35 35.60 -27.08 -8.11
CA THR A 35 34.71 -27.75 -9.07
C THR A 35 33.77 -28.76 -8.43
N GLY A 36 34.07 -29.21 -7.20
CA GLY A 36 33.18 -30.01 -6.37
C GLY A 36 32.12 -29.19 -5.63
N GLU A 37 32.32 -27.89 -5.46
CA GLU A 37 31.38 -26.99 -4.77
C GLU A 37 30.20 -26.62 -5.68
N ILE A 38 30.45 -26.54 -6.99
CA ILE A 38 29.41 -26.30 -7.99
C ILE A 38 28.78 -27.63 -8.37
N HIS A 39 27.59 -27.88 -7.81
CA HIS A 39 26.80 -29.07 -8.11
C HIS A 39 26.64 -29.26 -9.63
N GLY A 40 27.04 -30.42 -10.14
CA GLY A 40 26.96 -30.77 -11.56
C GLY A 40 28.18 -30.36 -12.41
N LEU A 41 29.01 -29.40 -11.98
CA LEU A 41 30.21 -28.98 -12.72
C LEU A 41 31.26 -30.08 -12.75
N SER A 42 31.53 -30.71 -11.61
CA SER A 42 32.40 -31.89 -11.53
C SER A 42 31.94 -33.01 -12.49
N GLN A 43 30.62 -33.25 -12.60
CA GLN A 43 30.07 -34.29 -13.49
C GLN A 43 30.21 -33.93 -14.98
N ALA A 44 30.07 -32.65 -15.33
CA ALA A 44 30.30 -32.16 -16.68
C ALA A 44 31.78 -32.29 -17.10
N LEU A 45 32.70 -32.06 -16.17
CA LEU A 45 34.14 -32.08 -16.41
C LEU A 45 34.73 -33.50 -16.41
N MET A 46 34.29 -34.37 -15.48
CA MET A 46 34.83 -35.71 -15.26
C MET A 46 34.14 -36.81 -16.11
N SER A 47 33.04 -36.49 -16.79
CA SER A 47 32.35 -37.46 -17.66
C SER A 47 33.26 -38.02 -18.76
N LYS A 48 33.31 -39.34 -18.91
CA LYS A 48 34.20 -40.03 -19.88
C LYS A 48 33.65 -40.02 -21.31
N SER A 49 32.32 -40.03 -21.47
CA SER A 49 31.65 -40.09 -22.77
C SER A 49 31.29 -38.69 -23.28
N ARG A 50 31.45 -38.44 -24.59
CA ARG A 50 31.03 -37.18 -25.24
C ARG A 50 29.53 -36.92 -25.06
N LYS A 51 28.69 -37.96 -25.14
CA LYS A 51 27.23 -37.84 -24.96
C LYS A 51 26.87 -37.37 -23.56
N GLN A 52 27.53 -37.94 -22.55
CA GLN A 52 27.29 -37.61 -21.14
C GLN A 52 27.83 -36.20 -20.80
N LYS A 53 28.95 -35.76 -21.41
CA LYS A 53 29.42 -34.38 -21.30
C LYS A 53 28.39 -33.38 -21.83
N ILE A 54 27.87 -33.62 -23.04
CA ILE A 54 26.86 -32.74 -23.65
C ILE A 54 25.61 -32.68 -22.78
N PHE A 55 25.15 -33.82 -22.26
CA PHE A 55 24.02 -33.88 -21.35
C PHE A 55 24.22 -33.01 -20.09
N TRP A 56 25.35 -33.16 -19.39
CA TRP A 56 25.61 -32.39 -18.17
C TRP A 56 25.78 -30.89 -18.42
N TRP A 57 26.42 -30.51 -19.54
CA TRP A 57 26.51 -29.12 -19.94
C TRP A 57 25.15 -28.51 -20.25
N LEU A 58 24.29 -29.25 -20.94
CA LEU A 58 22.92 -28.82 -21.22
C LEU A 58 22.13 -28.60 -19.93
N VAL A 59 22.20 -29.56 -19.00
CA VAL A 59 21.53 -29.44 -17.68
C VAL A 59 22.03 -28.22 -16.91
N LEU A 60 23.34 -28.01 -16.82
CA LEU A 60 23.92 -26.85 -16.13
C LEU A 60 23.46 -25.54 -16.74
N ILE A 61 23.47 -25.43 -18.08
CA ILE A 61 23.01 -24.23 -18.77
C ILE A 61 21.54 -23.95 -18.44
N ILE A 62 20.67 -24.97 -18.53
CA ILE A 62 19.26 -24.80 -18.18
C ILE A 62 19.09 -24.35 -16.72
N CYS A 63 19.79 -24.98 -15.78
CA CYS A 63 19.70 -24.61 -14.36
C CYS A 63 20.17 -23.16 -14.12
N ILE A 64 21.23 -22.71 -14.80
CA ILE A 64 21.70 -21.32 -14.72
C ILE A 64 20.64 -20.36 -15.27
N PHE A 65 20.07 -20.66 -16.45
CA PHE A 65 19.00 -19.83 -17.02
C PHE A 65 17.77 -19.75 -16.12
N CYS A 66 17.30 -20.88 -15.59
CA CYS A 66 16.20 -20.92 -14.64
C CYS A 66 16.53 -20.12 -13.37
N GLY A 67 17.74 -20.26 -12.83
CA GLY A 67 18.17 -19.53 -11.63
C GLY A 67 18.25 -18.02 -11.85
N ILE A 68 18.78 -17.56 -12.99
CA ILE A 68 18.80 -16.14 -13.35
C ILE A 68 17.37 -15.63 -13.48
N PHE A 69 16.51 -16.34 -14.22
CA PHE A 69 15.13 -15.94 -14.44
C PHE A 69 14.34 -15.80 -13.14
N THR A 70 14.41 -16.80 -12.24
CA THR A 70 13.71 -16.73 -10.95
C THR A 70 14.28 -15.64 -10.05
N THR A 71 15.60 -15.44 -10.05
CA THR A 71 16.23 -14.36 -9.27
C THR A 71 15.75 -12.99 -9.75
N VAL A 72 15.66 -12.78 -11.07
CA VAL A 72 15.13 -11.53 -11.63
C VAL A 72 13.68 -11.29 -11.21
N LEU A 73 12.82 -12.32 -11.29
CA LEU A 73 11.42 -12.20 -10.86
C LEU A 73 11.29 -11.81 -9.39
N VAL A 74 12.05 -12.46 -8.50
CA VAL A 74 12.04 -12.15 -7.06
C VAL A 74 12.55 -10.73 -6.78
N VAL A 75 13.58 -10.29 -7.49
CA VAL A 75 14.10 -8.92 -7.34
C VAL A 75 13.08 -7.88 -7.82
N LEU A 76 12.39 -8.14 -8.93
CA LEU A 76 11.32 -7.25 -9.41
C LEU A 76 10.17 -7.18 -8.41
N GLU A 77 9.70 -8.33 -7.89
CA GLU A 77 8.67 -8.38 -6.86
C GLU A 77 9.09 -7.62 -5.59
N TYR A 78 10.36 -7.76 -5.17
CA TYR A 78 10.90 -7.02 -4.03
C TYR A 78 10.91 -5.49 -4.26
N VAL A 79 11.28 -5.05 -5.46
CA VAL A 79 11.34 -3.62 -5.82
C VAL A 79 9.94 -3.01 -5.95
N GLU A 80 8.97 -3.77 -6.48
CA GLU A 80 7.57 -3.35 -6.57
C GLU A 80 6.93 -3.17 -5.19
N GLY A 81 7.46 -3.84 -4.16
CA GLY A 81 7.05 -3.68 -2.77
C GLY A 81 5.57 -3.99 -2.51
N PRO A 82 5.03 -5.11 -3.02
CA PRO A 82 3.62 -5.44 -2.80
C PRO A 82 3.35 -5.60 -1.30
N THR A 83 2.28 -4.97 -0.82
CA THR A 83 1.86 -5.08 0.57
C THR A 83 0.67 -6.03 0.68
N ALA A 84 0.76 -7.00 1.59
CA ALA A 84 -0.37 -7.85 1.97
C ALA A 84 -1.03 -7.30 3.24
N THR A 85 -2.33 -7.01 3.19
CA THR A 85 -3.10 -6.58 4.36
C THR A 85 -3.66 -7.77 5.10
N SER A 86 -3.30 -7.96 6.37
CA SER A 86 -3.91 -8.95 7.25
C SER A 86 -4.90 -8.26 8.19
N THR A 87 -6.18 -8.61 8.08
CA THR A 87 -7.22 -8.13 8.98
C THR A 87 -7.44 -9.15 10.10
N THR A 88 -7.48 -8.68 11.35
CA THR A 88 -7.79 -9.53 12.51
C THR A 88 -8.66 -8.73 13.46
N ILE A 89 -9.80 -9.30 13.83
CA ILE A 89 -10.69 -8.71 14.82
C ILE A 89 -10.16 -9.07 16.21
N LYS A 90 -9.83 -8.07 17.02
CA LYS A 90 -9.40 -8.25 18.42
C LYS A 90 -10.45 -7.68 19.36
N MET A 91 -10.87 -8.49 20.33
CA MET A 91 -11.71 -8.01 21.43
C MET A 91 -10.82 -7.34 22.48
N VAL A 92 -11.21 -6.14 22.93
CA VAL A 92 -10.48 -5.35 23.93
C VAL A 92 -11.40 -4.95 25.07
N ASN A 93 -10.87 -4.81 26.29
CA ASN A 93 -11.66 -4.51 27.48
C ASN A 93 -12.14 -3.06 27.54
N THR A 94 -11.42 -2.15 26.87
CA THR A 94 -11.74 -0.71 26.81
C THR A 94 -11.40 -0.20 25.41
N LEU A 95 -12.21 0.71 24.89
CA LEU A 95 -12.00 1.38 23.62
C LEU A 95 -12.21 2.88 23.83
N GLU A 96 -11.42 3.71 23.16
CA GLU A 96 -11.66 5.15 23.15
C GLU A 96 -13.02 5.43 22.54
N PHE A 97 -13.80 6.27 23.22
CA PHE A 97 -15.10 6.67 22.70
C PHE A 97 -14.88 7.60 21.50
N PRO A 98 -15.48 7.32 20.33
CA PRO A 98 -15.29 8.14 19.16
C PRO A 98 -15.92 9.52 19.37
N THR A 99 -15.42 10.52 18.63
CA THR A 99 -16.11 11.80 18.54
C THR A 99 -17.43 11.59 17.82
N ILE A 100 -18.53 11.93 18.48
CA ILE A 100 -19.86 11.93 17.87
C ILE A 100 -20.15 13.35 17.40
N THR A 101 -20.29 13.52 16.09
CA THR A 101 -20.79 14.79 15.52
C THR A 101 -22.27 14.61 15.21
N VAL A 102 -23.11 15.46 15.80
CA VAL A 102 -24.56 15.46 15.56
C VAL A 102 -24.89 16.70 14.73
N CYS A 103 -25.36 16.49 13.51
CA CYS A 103 -25.89 17.55 12.66
C CYS A 103 -27.43 17.54 12.75
N PRO A 104 -28.09 18.70 12.91
CA PRO A 104 -29.54 18.75 12.81
C PRO A 104 -29.97 18.34 11.40
N LYS A 105 -31.00 17.49 11.32
CA LYS A 105 -31.55 16.99 10.04
C LYS A 105 -32.30 18.09 9.28
N VAL A 106 -32.89 19.02 10.01
CA VAL A 106 -33.71 20.10 9.47
C VAL A 106 -33.06 21.44 9.77
N PRO A 107 -33.24 22.45 8.90
CA PRO A 107 -32.82 23.82 9.15
C PRO A 107 -33.73 24.53 10.19
N ASP A 108 -33.93 23.93 11.35
CA ASP A 108 -34.74 24.51 12.43
C ASP A 108 -34.10 25.76 13.06
N ALA A 109 -32.80 25.97 12.85
CA ALA A 109 -32.06 27.13 13.28
C ALA A 109 -32.20 28.37 12.37
N PHE A 110 -32.75 28.26 11.15
CA PHE A 110 -32.88 29.42 10.26
C PHE A 110 -34.11 30.28 10.57
N ASN A 111 -33.89 31.59 10.73
CA ASN A 111 -34.97 32.56 10.77
C ASN A 111 -35.41 32.93 9.35
N PHE A 112 -36.31 32.14 8.78
CA PHE A 112 -36.80 32.34 7.40
C PHE A 112 -37.41 33.73 7.16
N THR A 113 -37.99 34.36 8.18
CA THR A 113 -38.57 35.71 8.05
C THR A 113 -37.47 36.74 7.77
N THR A 114 -36.40 36.73 8.57
CA THR A 114 -35.26 37.64 8.39
C THR A 114 -34.52 37.38 7.07
N ILE A 115 -34.37 36.11 6.69
CA ILE A 115 -33.75 35.73 5.42
C ILE A 115 -34.57 36.26 4.24
N LEU A 116 -35.89 36.12 4.30
CA LEU A 116 -36.78 36.60 3.26
C LEU A 116 -36.75 38.13 3.14
N GLU A 117 -36.71 38.84 4.27
CA GLU A 117 -36.52 40.29 4.31
C GLU A 117 -35.19 40.74 3.68
N ASP A 118 -34.07 40.06 3.98
CA ASP A 118 -32.77 40.36 3.36
C ASP A 118 -32.79 40.14 1.84
N ILE A 119 -33.45 39.07 1.36
CA ILE A 119 -33.64 38.83 -0.08
C ILE A 119 -34.45 39.95 -0.72
N HIS A 120 -35.57 40.37 -0.13
CA HIS A 120 -36.39 41.45 -0.69
C HIS A 120 -35.67 42.81 -0.66
N ASN A 121 -34.82 43.06 0.34
CA ASN A 121 -34.01 44.28 0.38
C ASN A 121 -32.97 44.33 -0.75
N LEU A 122 -32.41 43.18 -1.13
CA LEU A 122 -31.40 43.08 -2.20
C LEU A 122 -32.01 42.91 -3.60
N ILE A 123 -33.18 42.28 -3.69
CA ILE A 123 -33.89 41.96 -4.93
C ILE A 123 -35.37 42.37 -4.77
N PRO A 124 -35.70 43.67 -4.89
CA PRO A 124 -37.02 44.20 -4.50
C PRO A 124 -38.19 43.68 -5.33
N ASP A 125 -37.97 43.29 -6.59
CA ASP A 125 -39.03 42.82 -7.50
C ASP A 125 -39.14 41.29 -7.56
N ILE A 126 -38.53 40.56 -6.62
CA ILE A 126 -38.64 39.10 -6.58
C ILE A 126 -40.02 38.66 -6.08
N ASP A 127 -40.61 37.70 -6.78
CA ASP A 127 -41.84 37.04 -6.34
C ASP A 127 -41.60 36.19 -5.08
N GLU A 128 -42.59 36.15 -4.17
CA GLU A 128 -42.44 35.45 -2.89
C GLU A 128 -42.17 33.93 -3.07
N ILE A 129 -42.77 33.31 -4.09
CA ILE A 129 -42.55 31.89 -4.39
C ILE A 129 -41.10 31.68 -4.86
N VAL A 130 -40.61 32.56 -5.73
CA VAL A 130 -39.23 32.52 -6.23
C VAL A 130 -38.22 32.76 -5.11
N ALA A 131 -38.52 33.65 -4.16
CA ALA A 131 -37.67 33.89 -3.00
C ALA A 131 -37.59 32.66 -2.08
N ARG A 132 -38.71 31.95 -1.87
CA ARG A 132 -38.73 30.68 -1.12
C ARG A 132 -37.99 29.56 -1.85
N ASP A 133 -38.11 29.50 -3.17
CA ASP A 133 -37.37 28.56 -4.01
C ASP A 133 -35.87 28.86 -3.98
N LEU A 134 -35.47 30.13 -3.93
CA LEU A 134 -34.08 30.55 -3.79
C LEU A 134 -33.48 30.10 -2.45
N ILE A 135 -34.23 30.27 -1.35
CA ILE A 135 -33.82 29.77 -0.03
C ILE A 135 -33.67 28.24 -0.06
N SER A 136 -34.65 27.54 -0.65
CA SER A 136 -34.62 26.08 -0.76
C SER A 136 -33.45 25.60 -1.63
N TYR A 137 -33.12 26.31 -2.71
CA TYR A 137 -31.97 26.06 -3.56
C TYR A 137 -30.64 26.23 -2.81
N PHE A 138 -30.50 27.30 -2.01
CA PHE A 138 -29.34 27.54 -1.16
C PHE A 138 -29.15 26.44 -0.10
N ILE A 139 -30.24 26.07 0.59
CA ILE A 139 -30.22 25.03 1.63
C ILE A 139 -29.86 23.66 1.03
N ALA A 140 -30.43 23.32 -0.13
CA ALA A 140 -30.09 22.10 -0.85
C ALA A 140 -28.61 22.07 -1.29
N GLY A 141 -28.08 23.20 -1.74
CA GLY A 141 -26.67 23.35 -2.09
C GLY A 141 -25.72 23.25 -0.88
N SER A 142 -26.23 23.49 0.32
CA SER A 142 -25.48 23.40 1.59
C SER A 142 -25.48 22.00 2.21
N GLY A 143 -26.14 21.02 1.57
CA GLY A 143 -26.13 19.61 2.00
C GLY A 143 -27.15 19.22 3.07
N LEU A 144 -28.18 20.04 3.29
CA LEU A 144 -29.28 19.73 4.20
C LEU A 144 -30.33 18.82 3.54
N GLU A 145 -30.92 17.89 4.31
CA GLU A 145 -31.85 16.87 3.81
C GLU A 145 -33.30 17.37 3.64
N ASN A 146 -34.13 16.57 2.94
CA ASN A 146 -35.55 16.83 2.64
C ASN A 146 -35.80 17.96 1.64
N MET A 147 -34.86 18.19 0.71
CA MET A 147 -34.99 19.11 -0.43
C MET A 147 -35.42 18.38 -1.71
N ASP A 148 -36.32 17.42 -1.57
CA ASP A 148 -36.71 16.46 -2.63
C ASP A 148 -37.36 17.15 -3.84
N MET A 149 -37.83 18.38 -3.67
CA MET A 149 -38.50 19.16 -4.73
C MET A 149 -37.52 19.84 -5.69
N ILE A 150 -36.28 20.13 -5.26
CA ILE A 150 -35.29 20.87 -6.07
C ILE A 150 -34.82 20.09 -7.32
N PRO A 151 -34.60 18.76 -7.27
CA PRO A 151 -34.24 17.98 -8.45
C PRO A 151 -35.32 17.94 -9.55
N TYR A 152 -36.59 18.17 -9.20
CA TYR A 152 -37.70 18.20 -10.17
C TYR A 152 -37.83 19.53 -10.91
N ASN A 153 -37.09 20.56 -10.48
CA ASN A 153 -37.06 21.84 -11.16
C ASN A 153 -36.38 21.72 -12.54
N ASN A 154 -36.88 22.51 -13.50
CA ASN A 154 -36.25 22.60 -14.81
C ASN A 154 -34.82 23.15 -14.69
N ILE A 155 -33.88 22.59 -15.46
CA ILE A 155 -32.48 23.05 -15.53
C ILE A 155 -32.40 24.56 -15.77
N SER A 156 -33.24 25.12 -16.64
CA SER A 156 -33.28 26.56 -16.90
C SER A 156 -33.69 27.36 -15.67
N TYR A 157 -34.62 26.84 -14.87
CA TYR A 157 -35.05 27.46 -13.62
C TYR A 157 -33.96 27.39 -12.56
N ASN A 158 -33.27 26.25 -12.43
CA ASN A 158 -32.12 26.13 -11.52
C ASN A 158 -30.96 27.07 -11.89
N LYS A 159 -30.73 27.31 -13.19
CA LYS A 159 -29.76 28.34 -13.63
C LYS A 159 -30.20 29.76 -13.25
N TYR A 160 -31.49 30.04 -13.34
CA TYR A 160 -32.05 31.31 -12.89
C TYR A 160 -31.88 31.49 -11.37
N LEU A 161 -32.25 30.49 -10.56
CA LEU A 161 -32.03 30.50 -9.10
C LEU A 161 -30.55 30.67 -8.75
N ASN A 162 -29.64 30.01 -9.47
CA ASN A 162 -28.20 30.21 -9.29
C ASN A 162 -27.76 31.66 -9.55
N SER A 163 -28.33 32.32 -10.57
CA SER A 163 -28.00 33.73 -10.84
C SER A 163 -28.49 34.68 -9.74
N LEU A 164 -29.67 34.40 -9.17
CA LEU A 164 -30.19 35.12 -8.01
C LEU A 164 -29.34 34.85 -6.77
N TYR A 165 -28.94 33.59 -6.54
CA TYR A 165 -28.05 33.22 -5.43
C TYR A 165 -26.70 33.94 -5.51
N LEU A 166 -26.09 34.01 -6.69
CA LEU A 166 -24.83 34.75 -6.89
C LEU A 166 -25.00 36.25 -6.68
N THR A 167 -26.18 36.80 -6.94
CA THR A 167 -26.49 38.21 -6.67
C THR A 167 -26.68 38.44 -5.18
N TRP A 168 -27.39 37.55 -4.52
CA TRP A 168 -27.68 37.61 -3.09
C TRP A 168 -26.43 37.41 -2.21
N SER A 169 -25.58 36.46 -2.58
CA SER A 169 -24.30 36.15 -1.90
C SER A 169 -23.13 37.04 -2.32
N ARG A 170 -23.37 38.04 -3.17
CA ARG A 170 -22.32 38.86 -3.76
C ARG A 170 -21.47 39.56 -2.68
N GLY A 171 -20.16 39.38 -2.76
CA GLY A 171 -19.20 40.00 -1.85
C GLY A 171 -18.84 39.16 -0.63
N TYR A 172 -19.40 37.95 -0.51
CA TYR A 172 -19.07 36.99 0.55
C TYR A 172 -18.51 35.70 -0.05
N THR A 173 -17.60 35.04 0.67
CA THR A 173 -17.31 33.63 0.41
C THR A 173 -18.49 32.76 0.85
N PRO A 174 -18.63 31.51 0.34
CA PRO A 174 -19.73 30.63 0.74
C PRO A 174 -19.84 30.42 2.26
N GLY A 175 -18.69 30.33 2.97
CA GLY A 175 -18.67 30.19 4.43
C GLY A 175 -19.14 31.46 5.14
N GLU A 176 -18.60 32.62 4.79
CA GLU A 176 -19.01 33.91 5.36
C GLU A 176 -20.49 34.21 5.12
N PHE A 177 -20.99 33.85 3.93
CA PHE A 177 -22.39 34.01 3.59
C PHE A 177 -23.30 33.09 4.43
N PHE A 178 -22.90 31.84 4.60
CA PHE A 178 -23.61 30.88 5.44
C PHE A 178 -23.66 31.36 6.89
N ASP A 179 -22.53 31.81 7.45
CA ASP A 179 -22.47 32.34 8.82
C ASP A 179 -23.34 33.59 8.98
N ARG A 180 -23.37 34.48 7.97
CA ARG A 180 -24.19 35.71 7.99
C ARG A 180 -25.69 35.41 8.04
N ILE A 181 -26.13 34.35 7.37
CA ILE A 181 -27.55 33.97 7.27
C ILE A 181 -28.05 33.20 8.51
N GLN A 182 -27.14 32.69 9.32
CA GLN A 182 -27.45 31.98 10.56
C GLN A 182 -27.73 32.89 11.77
N VAL A 183 -27.47 34.19 11.67
CA VAL A 183 -27.60 35.18 12.77
C VAL A 183 -28.87 36.02 12.60
#